data_AF-A0A2H0IB00-F1
#
_entry.id   AF-A0A2H0IB00-F1
#
_cell.length_a   1.000
_cell.length_b   1.000
_cell.length_c   1.000
_cell.angle_alpha   90.00
_cell.angle_beta   90.00
_cell.angle_gamma   90.00
#
_symmetry.space_group_name_H-M   'P 1'
#
loop_
_entity.id
_entity.type
_entity.pdbx_description
1 polymer ?
#
loop_
_entity_poly.entity_id
_entity_poly.type
_entity_poly.pdbx_seq_one_letter_code
_entity_poly.pdbx_strand_id
1 'polypeptide(L)'
;CGPVIQQIINQKPTDPQNAAKFLRNLAAEHRRLGNWDQVDRFVIESYKERERHFWYVVNGENDHYRGKYGTRQRIGYVFRLLGYKLSGFIFGYGISWATFLRTMFIFGFLLFPFLNSIFGKSIGEKPDWATATGEEIWAYFSDLYTVSTKSFFPFVPSPAGNHLDLTIPFWLSSIEAVFGTSMIAVFAALLFRWASKGL
;
A
#
# COMPACT_ATOMS: atom_id res chain seq x y z
N CYS A 1 -6.65 -18.57 -24.75
CA CYS A 1 -7.84 -17.69 -24.67
C CYS A 1 -7.56 -16.17 -24.76
N GLY A 2 -6.45 -15.72 -25.36
CA GLY A 2 -6.12 -14.29 -25.49
C GLY A 2 -7.00 -13.40 -26.41
N PRO A 3 -7.62 -13.89 -27.51
CA PRO A 3 -8.22 -12.98 -28.50
C PRO A 3 -9.51 -12.28 -28.03
N VAL A 4 -10.32 -12.92 -27.19
CA VAL A 4 -11.62 -12.36 -26.75
C VAL A 4 -11.46 -11.21 -25.76
N ILE A 5 -10.50 -11.30 -24.83
CA ILE A 5 -10.26 -10.24 -23.84
C ILE A 5 -9.83 -8.96 -24.54
N GLN A 6 -8.91 -9.07 -25.51
CA GLN A 6 -8.40 -7.92 -26.24
C GLN A 6 -9.50 -7.26 -27.07
N GLN A 7 -10.40 -8.05 -27.67
CA GLN A 7 -11.57 -7.52 -28.39
C GLN A 7 -12.50 -6.74 -27.45
N ILE A 8 -12.78 -7.25 -26.25
CA ILE A 8 -13.62 -6.55 -25.26
C ILE A 8 -12.95 -5.27 -24.76
N ILE A 9 -11.63 -5.29 -24.51
CA ILE A 9 -10.88 -4.09 -24.11
C ILE A 9 -10.88 -3.04 -25.23
N ASN A 10 -10.82 -3.47 -26.49
CA ASN A 10 -10.87 -2.57 -27.65
C ASN A 10 -12.27 -1.96 -27.87
N GLN A 11 -13.33 -2.60 -27.37
CA GLN A 11 -14.71 -2.11 -27.45
C GLN A 11 -15.16 -1.29 -26.22
N LYS A 12 -14.24 -1.00 -25.30
CA LYS A 12 -14.57 -0.17 -24.12
C LYS A 12 -15.00 1.24 -24.55
N PRO A 13 -15.87 1.91 -23.76
CA PRO A 13 -16.22 3.31 -23.98
C PRO A 13 -14.99 4.22 -24.07
N THR A 14 -15.04 5.25 -24.93
CA THR A 14 -13.93 6.22 -25.08
C THR A 14 -13.73 7.08 -23.83
N ASP A 15 -14.81 7.37 -23.10
CA ASP A 15 -14.72 8.12 -21.85
C ASP A 15 -14.12 7.23 -20.74
N PRO A 16 -12.98 7.61 -20.13
CA PRO A 16 -12.29 6.77 -19.14
C PRO A 16 -13.13 6.46 -17.90
N GLN A 17 -14.04 7.37 -17.51
CA GLN A 17 -14.94 7.12 -16.36
C GLN A 17 -15.89 5.95 -16.66
N ASN A 18 -16.49 5.97 -17.85
CA ASN A 18 -17.39 4.91 -18.30
C ASN A 18 -16.64 3.61 -18.61
N ALA A 19 -15.43 3.69 -19.18
CA ALA A 19 -14.55 2.54 -19.39
C ALA A 19 -14.22 1.81 -18.07
N ALA A 20 -13.85 2.55 -17.03
CA ALA A 20 -13.57 1.98 -15.72
C ALA A 20 -14.80 1.28 -15.10
N LYS A 21 -16.02 1.84 -15.29
CA LYS A 21 -17.27 1.21 -14.82
C LYS A 21 -17.59 -0.06 -15.61
N PHE A 22 -17.45 0.00 -16.94
CA PHE A 22 -17.66 -1.14 -17.83
C PHE A 22 -16.78 -2.34 -17.44
N LEU A 23 -15.48 -2.10 -17.23
CA LEU A 23 -14.53 -3.14 -16.83
C LEU A 23 -14.83 -3.72 -15.44
N ARG A 24 -15.31 -2.90 -14.49
CA ARG A 24 -15.74 -3.39 -13.17
C ARG A 24 -16.98 -4.28 -13.25
N ASN A 25 -17.94 -3.93 -14.10
CA ASN A 25 -19.13 -4.75 -14.29
C ASN A 25 -18.76 -6.10 -14.93
N LEU A 26 -17.88 -6.09 -15.94
CA LEU A 26 -17.34 -7.33 -16.51
C LEU A 26 -16.62 -8.19 -15.46
N ALA A 27 -15.77 -7.57 -14.63
CA ALA A 27 -15.11 -8.30 -13.54
C ALA A 27 -16.12 -8.95 -12.58
N ALA A 28 -17.23 -8.29 -12.27
CA ALA A 28 -18.27 -8.84 -11.41
C ALA A 28 -18.98 -10.05 -12.05
N GLU A 29 -19.28 -9.99 -13.35
CA GLU A 29 -19.89 -11.12 -14.07
C GLU A 29 -18.91 -12.30 -14.20
N HIS A 30 -17.65 -12.04 -14.54
CA HIS A 30 -16.63 -13.10 -14.58
C HIS A 30 -16.38 -13.74 -13.22
N ARG A 31 -16.51 -12.98 -12.13
CA ARG A 31 -16.45 -13.51 -10.76
C ARG A 31 -17.59 -14.48 -10.49
N ARG A 32 -18.82 -14.17 -10.91
CA ARG A 32 -19.98 -15.07 -10.78
C ARG A 32 -19.79 -16.38 -11.55
N LEU A 33 -19.07 -16.31 -12.67
CA LEU A 33 -18.72 -17.48 -13.49
C LEU A 33 -17.48 -18.26 -12.99
N GLY A 34 -16.85 -17.84 -11.88
CA GLY A 34 -15.65 -18.48 -11.33
C GLY A 34 -14.37 -18.24 -12.14
N ASN A 35 -14.38 -17.33 -13.11
CA ASN A 35 -13.25 -17.04 -14.01
C ASN A 35 -12.26 -16.06 -13.37
N TRP A 36 -11.60 -16.45 -12.27
CA TRP A 36 -10.78 -15.55 -11.45
C TRP A 36 -9.62 -14.88 -12.19
N ASP A 37 -8.99 -15.56 -13.15
CA ASP A 37 -7.89 -14.96 -13.93
C ASP A 37 -8.35 -13.77 -14.81
N GLN A 38 -9.61 -13.80 -15.26
CA GLN A 38 -10.23 -12.71 -16.03
C GLN A 38 -10.61 -11.55 -15.11
N VAL A 39 -11.12 -11.87 -13.91
CA VAL A 39 -11.50 -10.88 -12.90
C VAL A 39 -10.31 -9.97 -12.57
N ASP A 40 -9.16 -10.56 -12.26
CA ASP A 40 -7.97 -9.79 -11.87
C ASP A 40 -7.51 -8.86 -13.01
N ARG A 41 -7.55 -9.34 -14.26
CA ARG A 41 -7.22 -8.52 -15.45
C ARG A 41 -8.16 -7.34 -15.64
N PHE A 42 -9.48 -7.57 -15.58
CA PHE A 42 -10.45 -6.50 -15.73
C PHE A 42 -10.41 -5.49 -14.58
N VAL A 43 -10.13 -5.95 -13.36
CA VAL A 43 -9.93 -5.08 -12.19
C VAL A 43 -8.72 -4.18 -12.40
N ILE A 44 -7.56 -4.73 -12.79
CA ILE A 44 -6.34 -3.96 -13.08
C ILE A 44 -6.60 -2.93 -14.18
N GLU A 45 -7.24 -3.32 -15.27
CA GLU A 45 -7.52 -2.41 -16.38
C GLU A 45 -8.51 -1.31 -15.98
N SER A 46 -9.50 -1.62 -15.13
CA SER A 46 -10.42 -0.62 -14.57
C SER A 46 -9.70 0.44 -13.75
N TYR A 47 -8.61 0.05 -13.06
CA TYR A 47 -7.80 0.97 -12.29
C TYR A 47 -6.97 1.89 -13.19
N LYS A 48 -6.46 1.40 -14.32
CA LYS A 48 -5.76 2.24 -15.31
C LYS A 48 -6.70 3.28 -15.92
N GLU A 49 -7.90 2.87 -16.31
CA GLU A 49 -8.89 3.81 -16.87
C GLU A 49 -9.35 4.86 -15.85
N ARG A 50 -9.44 4.48 -14.57
CA ARG A 50 -9.71 5.43 -13.49
C ARG A 50 -8.57 6.43 -13.28
N GLU A 51 -7.32 5.98 -13.39
CA GLU A 51 -6.16 6.86 -13.34
C GLU A 51 -6.19 7.86 -14.50
N ARG A 52 -6.47 7.37 -15.72
CA ARG A 52 -6.63 8.20 -16.92
C ARG A 52 -7.75 9.22 -16.76
N HIS A 53 -8.87 8.83 -16.15
CA HIS A 53 -9.95 9.76 -15.81
C HIS A 53 -9.45 10.90 -14.93
N PHE A 54 -8.73 10.59 -13.84
CA PHE A 54 -8.20 11.63 -12.95
C PHE A 54 -7.23 12.57 -13.67
N TRP A 55 -6.34 12.04 -14.52
CA TRP A 55 -5.49 12.86 -15.37
C TRP A 55 -6.29 13.79 -16.30
N TYR A 56 -7.34 13.27 -16.95
CA TYR A 56 -8.18 14.07 -17.85
C TYR A 56 -8.93 15.18 -17.12
N VAL A 57 -9.36 14.93 -15.87
CA VAL A 57 -9.96 15.97 -15.02
C VAL A 57 -8.96 17.04 -14.63
N VAL A 58 -7.75 16.64 -14.22
CA VAL A 58 -6.70 17.57 -13.78
C VAL A 58 -6.24 18.45 -14.94
N ASN A 59 -5.93 17.87 -16.09
CA ASN A 59 -5.46 18.59 -17.27
C ASN A 59 -6.59 19.33 -18.00
N GLY A 60 -7.85 18.94 -17.78
CA GLY A 60 -8.97 19.43 -18.58
C GLY A 60 -8.77 19.11 -20.06
N GLU A 61 -8.48 17.84 -20.37
CA GLU A 61 -8.03 17.40 -21.70
C GLU A 61 -9.01 17.76 -22.83
N ASN A 62 -10.32 17.59 -22.57
CA ASN A 62 -11.40 17.83 -23.54
C ASN A 62 -12.38 18.90 -23.05
N ASP A 63 -13.11 19.55 -23.96
CA ASP A 63 -14.15 20.53 -23.64
C ASP A 63 -15.21 19.96 -22.68
N HIS A 64 -15.52 18.67 -22.79
CA HIS A 64 -16.37 17.96 -21.83
C HIS A 64 -15.82 18.04 -20.39
N TYR A 65 -14.53 17.75 -20.21
CA TYR A 65 -13.88 17.78 -18.89
C TYR A 65 -13.68 19.21 -18.40
N ARG A 66 -13.42 20.14 -19.32
CA ARG A 66 -13.26 21.56 -18.99
C ARG A 66 -14.55 22.19 -18.48
N GLY A 67 -15.66 21.90 -19.14
CA GLY A 67 -16.99 22.39 -18.77
C GLY A 67 -17.59 21.66 -17.56
N LYS A 68 -17.33 20.35 -17.41
CA LYS A 68 -17.89 19.55 -16.31
C LYS A 68 -17.19 19.80 -14.96
N TYR A 69 -15.89 20.09 -14.97
CA TYR A 69 -15.10 20.25 -13.75
C TYR A 69 -14.49 21.66 -13.64
N GLY A 70 -15.02 22.44 -12.70
CA GLY A 70 -14.46 23.76 -12.35
C GLY A 70 -13.11 23.67 -11.64
N THR A 71 -12.36 24.78 -11.60
CA THR A 71 -10.98 24.85 -11.06
C THR A 71 -10.85 24.27 -9.65
N ARG A 72 -11.80 24.59 -8.75
CA ARG A 72 -11.80 24.06 -7.38
C ARG A 72 -11.95 22.54 -7.34
N GLN A 73 -12.77 21.97 -8.22
CA GLN A 73 -12.95 20.52 -8.30
C GLN A 73 -11.68 19.85 -8.83
N ARG A 74 -11.01 20.45 -9.82
CA ARG A 74 -9.75 19.90 -10.37
C ARG A 74 -8.66 19.77 -9.32
N ILE A 75 -8.51 20.76 -8.42
CA ILE A 75 -7.58 20.66 -7.28
C ILE A 75 -7.90 19.44 -6.40
N GLY A 76 -9.18 19.21 -6.10
CA GLY A 76 -9.61 18.00 -5.38
C GLY A 76 -9.23 16.71 -6.12
N TYR A 77 -9.28 16.71 -7.45
CA TYR A 77 -8.84 15.57 -8.26
C TYR A 77 -7.32 15.40 -8.30
N VAL A 78 -6.52 16.45 -8.11
CA VAL A 78 -5.06 16.32 -7.91
C VAL A 78 -4.78 15.54 -6.64
N PHE A 79 -5.41 15.89 -5.52
CA PHE A 79 -5.23 15.13 -4.27
C PHE A 79 -5.74 13.69 -4.39
N ARG A 80 -6.85 13.47 -5.11
CA ARG A 80 -7.32 12.11 -5.40
C ARG A 80 -6.33 11.34 -6.28
N LEU A 81 -5.73 11.97 -7.27
CA LEU A 81 -4.72 11.36 -8.13
C LEU A 81 -3.46 11.02 -7.34
N LEU A 82 -2.98 11.91 -6.47
CA LEU A 82 -1.86 11.67 -5.58
C LEU A 82 -2.16 10.53 -4.61
N GLY A 83 -3.32 10.57 -3.94
CA GLY A 83 -3.76 9.49 -3.06
C GLY A 83 -3.92 8.17 -3.79
N TYR A 84 -4.35 8.19 -5.05
CA TYR A 84 -4.48 7.03 -5.90
C TYR A 84 -3.12 6.47 -6.36
N LYS A 85 -2.18 7.33 -6.73
CA LYS A 85 -0.78 6.98 -7.03
C LYS A 85 -0.07 6.42 -5.81
N LEU A 86 -0.24 7.04 -4.64
CA LEU A 86 0.28 6.56 -3.37
C LEU A 86 -0.35 5.22 -2.99
N SER A 87 -1.66 5.07 -3.16
CA SER A 87 -2.35 3.80 -2.93
C SER A 87 -1.86 2.71 -3.89
N GLY A 88 -1.73 2.99 -5.18
CA GLY A 88 -1.13 2.06 -6.14
C GLY A 88 0.35 1.78 -5.87
N PHE A 89 1.09 2.74 -5.33
CA PHE A 89 2.49 2.57 -4.92
C PHE A 89 2.63 1.80 -3.61
N ILE A 90 1.71 1.91 -2.66
CA ILE A 90 1.80 1.18 -1.40
C ILE A 90 1.19 -0.21 -1.58
N PHE A 91 -0.01 -0.30 -2.14
CA PHE A 91 -0.85 -1.49 -2.19
C PHE A 91 -0.93 -2.18 -3.56
N GLY A 92 -0.36 -1.58 -4.62
CA GLY A 92 -0.44 -2.10 -5.99
C GLY A 92 -1.86 -2.02 -6.58
N TYR A 93 -1.97 -2.22 -7.89
CA TYR A 93 -3.27 -2.36 -8.56
C TYR A 93 -3.74 -3.83 -8.63
N GLY A 94 -3.08 -4.72 -7.87
CA GLY A 94 -3.35 -6.15 -7.78
C GLY A 94 -2.47 -6.81 -6.71
N ILE A 95 -2.80 -8.05 -6.35
CA ILE A 95 -2.06 -8.83 -5.35
C ILE A 95 -0.81 -9.42 -6.03
N SER A 96 0.30 -8.68 -5.99
CA SER A 96 1.60 -9.20 -6.39
C SER A 96 2.49 -9.42 -5.18
N TRP A 97 3.30 -10.47 -5.21
CA TRP A 97 4.31 -10.78 -4.19
C TRP A 97 5.22 -9.57 -3.91
N ALA A 98 5.67 -8.91 -4.97
CA ALA A 98 6.51 -7.72 -4.87
C ALA A 98 5.80 -6.55 -4.17
N THR A 99 4.51 -6.36 -4.45
CA THR A 99 3.70 -5.33 -3.79
C THR A 99 3.56 -5.61 -2.31
N PHE A 100 3.22 -6.84 -1.93
CA PHE A 100 3.08 -7.23 -0.53
C PHE A 100 4.40 -7.03 0.24
N LEU A 101 5.52 -7.51 -0.29
CA LEU A 101 6.83 -7.34 0.33
C LEU A 101 7.21 -5.86 0.47
N ARG A 102 6.91 -5.03 -0.54
CA ARG A 102 7.10 -3.59 -0.47
C ARG A 102 6.23 -2.94 0.62
N THR A 103 4.96 -3.32 0.74
CA THR A 103 4.09 -2.82 1.81
C THR A 103 4.66 -3.22 3.18
N MET A 104 5.03 -4.50 3.35
CA MET A 104 5.63 -4.98 4.59
C MET A 104 6.91 -4.23 4.94
N PHE A 105 7.77 -3.96 3.95
CA PHE A 105 8.98 -3.19 4.12
C PHE A 105 8.71 -1.74 4.52
N ILE A 106 7.82 -1.04 3.81
CA ILE A 106 7.47 0.35 4.10
C ILE A 106 6.90 0.48 5.51
N PHE A 107 5.97 -0.39 5.91
CA PHE A 107 5.35 -0.28 7.22
C PHE A 107 6.31 -0.72 8.34
N GLY A 108 6.93 -1.89 8.22
CA GLY A 108 7.77 -2.47 9.27
C GLY A 108 9.13 -1.79 9.43
N PHE A 109 9.74 -1.28 8.36
CA PHE A 109 11.09 -0.71 8.41
C PHE A 109 11.15 0.81 8.22
N LEU A 110 10.11 1.46 7.69
CA LEU A 110 10.12 2.92 7.51
C LEU A 110 9.11 3.62 8.41
N LEU A 111 7.82 3.28 8.27
CA LEU A 111 6.74 4.02 8.91
C LEU A 111 6.71 3.83 10.43
N PHE A 112 6.68 2.58 10.91
CA PHE A 112 6.57 2.33 12.34
C PHE A 112 7.83 2.74 13.12
N PRO A 113 9.06 2.46 12.66
CA PRO A 113 10.26 3.01 13.29
C PRO A 113 10.23 4.54 13.34
N PHE A 114 9.81 5.21 12.26
CA PHE A 114 9.65 6.65 12.24
C PHE A 114 8.62 7.15 13.26
N LEU A 115 7.43 6.55 13.34
CA LEU A 115 6.41 6.90 14.34
C LEU A 115 6.91 6.64 15.76
N ASN A 116 7.60 5.53 15.99
CA ASN A 116 8.21 5.18 17.27
C ASN A 116 9.31 6.18 17.66
N SER A 117 10.02 6.80 16.72
CA SER A 117 11.01 7.85 17.03
C SER A 117 10.36 9.15 17.53
N ILE A 118 9.17 9.47 17.00
CA ILE A 118 8.41 10.69 17.33
C ILE A 118 7.65 10.50 18.64
N PHE A 119 6.89 9.41 18.73
CA PHE A 119 5.96 9.16 19.83
C PHE A 119 6.55 8.31 20.96
N GLY A 120 7.65 7.61 20.70
CA GLY A 120 8.37 6.84 21.71
C GLY A 120 9.03 7.75 22.73
N LYS A 121 8.86 7.37 24.00
CA LYS A 121 9.54 7.97 25.14
C LYS A 121 10.74 7.10 25.48
N SER A 122 11.93 7.62 25.24
CA SER A 122 13.16 7.02 25.75
C SER A 122 13.29 7.37 27.22
N ILE A 123 13.54 6.38 28.09
CA ILE A 123 13.89 6.63 29.49
C ILE A 123 15.32 7.20 29.59
N GLY A 124 16.19 6.93 28.61
CA GLY A 124 17.47 7.61 28.42
C GLY A 124 17.37 8.90 27.58
N GLU A 125 18.37 9.76 27.63
CA GLU A 125 18.44 10.93 26.74
C GLU A 125 18.45 10.48 25.28
N LYS A 126 17.56 11.07 24.45
CA LYS A 126 17.66 10.89 23.00
C LYS A 126 19.02 11.48 22.57
N PRO A 127 19.77 10.85 21.65
CA PRO A 127 21.03 11.40 21.20
C PRO A 127 20.79 12.82 20.68
N ASP A 128 21.55 13.78 21.20
CA ASP A 128 21.54 15.13 20.66
C ASP A 128 22.19 15.07 19.28
N TRP A 129 21.39 15.21 18.23
CA TRP A 129 21.84 15.08 16.85
C TRP A 129 22.99 16.02 16.47
N ALA A 130 23.21 17.11 17.24
CA ALA A 130 24.30 18.04 17.03
C ALA A 130 25.64 17.58 17.63
N THR A 131 25.62 16.73 18.66
CA THR A 131 26.80 16.35 19.45
C THR A 131 27.01 14.85 19.57
N ALA A 132 26.03 14.04 19.17
CA ALA A 132 26.05 12.59 19.29
C ALA A 132 27.13 11.96 18.42
N THR A 133 27.80 10.96 18.99
CA THR A 133 28.74 10.12 18.27
C THR A 133 28.01 9.16 17.34
N GLY A 134 28.70 8.64 16.32
CA GLY A 134 28.12 7.65 15.41
C GLY A 134 27.65 6.37 16.11
N GLU A 135 28.30 5.99 17.21
CA GLU A 135 27.93 4.82 18.02
C GLU A 135 26.61 5.05 18.79
N GLU A 136 26.42 6.24 19.38
CA GLU A 136 25.18 6.60 20.07
C GLU A 136 23.98 6.68 19.12
N ILE A 137 24.19 7.25 17.93
CA ILE A 137 23.18 7.29 16.87
C ILE A 137 22.81 5.86 16.44
N TRP A 138 23.81 5.00 16.22
CA TRP A 138 23.58 3.62 15.82
C TRP A 138 22.86 2.81 16.92
N ALA A 139 23.24 2.98 18.19
CA ALA A 139 22.57 2.34 19.31
C ALA A 139 21.09 2.74 19.40
N TYR A 140 20.79 4.04 19.26
CA TYR A 140 19.41 4.53 19.24
C TYR A 140 18.59 3.93 18.09
N PHE A 141 19.14 3.88 16.87
CA PHE A 141 18.46 3.24 15.75
C PHE A 141 18.29 1.74 15.99
N SER A 142 19.31 1.06 16.49
CA SER A 142 19.25 -0.38 16.79
C SER A 142 18.13 -0.69 17.79
N ASP A 143 18.03 0.07 18.87
CA ASP A 143 16.95 -0.07 19.86
C ASP A 143 15.58 0.24 19.23
N LEU A 144 15.48 1.34 18.48
CA LEU A 144 14.24 1.73 17.79
C LEU A 144 13.72 0.63 16.85
N TYR A 145 14.59 0.08 16.01
CA TYR A 145 14.25 -1.02 15.10
C TYR A 145 13.94 -2.30 15.86
N THR A 146 14.62 -2.55 16.99
CA THR A 146 14.35 -3.72 17.83
C THR A 146 12.96 -3.65 18.44
N VAL A 147 12.57 -2.51 19.03
CA VAL A 147 11.23 -2.36 19.62
C VAL A 147 10.13 -2.35 18.55
N SER A 148 10.38 -1.72 17.40
CA SER A 148 9.44 -1.76 16.26
C SER A 148 9.29 -3.18 15.73
N THR A 149 10.38 -3.90 15.48
CA THR A 149 10.35 -5.29 15.00
C THR A 149 9.62 -6.20 15.98
N LYS A 150 9.84 -6.02 17.29
CA LYS A 150 9.12 -6.78 18.33
C LYS A 150 7.61 -6.48 18.33
N SER A 151 7.23 -5.23 18.13
CA SER A 151 5.81 -4.84 18.09
C SER A 151 5.15 -5.33 16.80
N PHE A 152 5.84 -5.26 15.66
CA PHE A 152 5.34 -5.69 14.35
C PHE A 152 5.33 -7.22 14.20
N PHE A 153 6.34 -7.90 14.74
CA PHE A 153 6.49 -9.35 14.72
C PHE A 153 6.58 -9.91 16.15
N PRO A 154 5.44 -10.02 16.88
CA PRO A 154 5.43 -10.36 18.31
C PRO A 154 5.98 -11.74 18.67
N PHE A 155 6.18 -12.61 17.69
CA PHE A 155 6.70 -13.97 17.84
C PHE A 155 8.19 -14.10 17.50
N VAL A 156 8.83 -13.05 16.95
CA VAL A 156 10.27 -13.08 16.69
C VAL A 156 10.99 -12.81 18.01
N PRO A 157 11.81 -13.75 18.52
CA PRO A 157 12.59 -13.50 19.71
C PRO A 157 13.62 -12.41 19.40
N SER A 158 13.58 -11.33 20.18
CA SER A 158 14.58 -10.28 20.13
C SER A 158 15.75 -10.64 21.04
N PRO A 159 17.01 -10.43 20.63
CA PRO A 159 18.13 -10.51 21.56
C PRO A 159 17.89 -9.56 22.74
N ALA A 160 18.15 -10.06 23.95
CA ALA A 160 18.03 -9.30 25.18
C ALA A 160 19.21 -8.33 25.26
N GLY A 161 19.00 -7.10 24.81
CA GLY A 161 20.02 -6.07 24.81
C GLY A 161 19.40 -4.73 24.47
N ASN A 162 18.52 -4.23 25.34
CA ASN A 162 18.07 -2.85 25.25
C ASN A 162 19.18 -2.00 25.89
N HIS A 163 19.85 -1.14 25.11
CA HIS A 163 20.76 -0.14 25.67
C HIS A 163 19.97 1.08 26.15
N LEU A 164 18.83 1.35 25.52
CA LEU A 164 17.84 2.36 25.90
C LEU A 164 16.49 1.69 26.18
N ASP A 165 15.94 1.91 27.37
CA ASP A 165 14.55 1.54 27.68
C ASP A 165 13.59 2.47 26.91
N LEU A 166 13.40 2.17 25.62
CA LEU A 166 12.46 2.88 24.76
C LEU A 166 11.05 2.36 25.02
N THR A 167 10.21 3.22 25.61
CA THR A 167 8.81 2.93 25.88
C THR A 167 7.93 3.53 24.78
N ILE A 168 7.18 2.67 24.08
CA ILE A 168 6.24 3.08 23.04
C ILE A 168 4.84 3.22 23.65
N PRO A 169 4.04 4.23 23.26
CA PRO A 169 2.64 4.30 23.66
C PRO A 169 1.87 3.03 23.28
N PHE A 170 1.07 2.53 24.22
CA PHE A 170 0.30 1.29 24.04
C PHE A 170 -0.52 1.26 22.74
N TRP A 171 -1.19 2.36 22.40
CA TRP A 171 -2.00 2.45 21.18
C TRP A 171 -1.18 2.24 19.90
N LEU A 172 0.05 2.75 19.86
CA LEU A 172 0.93 2.64 18.70
C LEU A 172 1.43 1.20 18.55
N SER A 173 1.90 0.61 19.66
CA SER A 173 2.31 -0.81 19.69
C SER A 173 1.17 -1.76 19.30
N SER A 174 -0.07 -1.44 19.69
CA SER A 174 -1.25 -2.25 19.36
C SER A 174 -1.57 -2.19 17.87
N ILE A 175 -1.52 -1.01 17.26
CA ILE A 175 -1.72 -0.84 15.81
C ILE A 175 -0.63 -1.57 15.04
N GLU A 176 0.63 -1.45 15.48
CA GLU A 176 1.77 -2.11 14.87
C GLU A 176 1.62 -3.64 14.91
N ALA A 177 1.22 -4.19 16.05
CA ALA A 177 0.99 -5.64 16.21
C ALA A 177 -0.18 -6.16 15.37
N VAL A 178 -1.30 -5.43 15.32
CA VAL A 178 -2.45 -5.81 14.47
C VAL A 178 -2.07 -5.78 13.00
N PHE A 179 -1.33 -4.76 12.58
CA PHE A 179 -0.90 -4.62 11.20
C PHE A 179 0.09 -5.73 10.80
N GLY A 180 1.10 -5.97 11.64
CA GLY A 180 2.08 -7.03 11.42
C GLY A 180 1.43 -8.41 11.37
N THR A 181 0.56 -8.74 12.33
CA THR A 181 -0.20 -10.00 12.35
C THR A 181 -1.06 -10.18 11.10
N SER A 182 -1.74 -9.12 10.66
CA SER A 182 -2.53 -9.13 9.42
C SER A 182 -1.67 -9.39 8.18
N MET A 183 -0.49 -8.77 8.11
CA MET A 183 0.46 -8.98 7.02
C MET A 183 0.93 -10.42 6.97
N ILE A 184 1.26 -11.04 8.10
CA ILE A 184 1.69 -12.45 8.15
C ILE A 184 0.54 -13.38 7.73
N ALA A 185 -0.69 -13.10 8.15
CA ALA A 185 -1.85 -13.88 7.73
C ALA A 185 -2.04 -13.83 6.22
N VAL A 186 -1.91 -12.63 5.61
CA VAL A 186 -1.95 -12.46 4.15
C VAL A 186 -0.78 -13.18 3.49
N PHE A 187 0.43 -13.06 4.02
CA PHE A 187 1.63 -13.75 3.51
C PHE A 187 1.44 -15.28 3.52
N ALA A 188 0.94 -15.84 4.62
CA ALA A 188 0.63 -17.26 4.73
C ALA A 188 -0.42 -17.68 3.70
N ALA A 189 -1.51 -16.90 3.55
CA ALA A 189 -2.53 -17.16 2.53
C ALA A 189 -1.95 -17.12 1.11
N LEU A 190 -1.02 -16.21 0.83
CA LEU A 190 -0.33 -16.14 -0.47
C LEU A 190 0.60 -17.33 -0.69
N LEU A 191 1.33 -17.77 0.34
CA LEU A 191 2.14 -18.99 0.28
C LEU A 191 1.28 -20.22 -0.01
N PHE A 192 0.17 -20.39 0.71
CA PHE A 192 -0.75 -21.50 0.46
C PHE A 192 -1.34 -21.46 -0.95
N ARG A 193 -1.75 -20.27 -1.43
CA ARG A 193 -2.24 -20.11 -2.80
C ARG A 193 -1.17 -20.41 -3.85
N TRP A 194 0.08 -20.07 -3.57
CA TRP A 194 1.21 -20.37 -4.47
C TRP A 194 1.53 -21.86 -4.48
N ALA A 195 1.64 -22.48 -3.31
CA ALA A 195 1.90 -23.91 -3.17
C ALA A 195 0.80 -24.78 -3.80
N SER A 196 -0.48 -24.41 -3.60
CA SER A 196 -1.62 -25.14 -4.19
C SER A 196 -1.76 -24.98 -5.70
N LYS A 197 -1.14 -23.96 -6.31
CA LYS A 197 -1.08 -23.82 -7.78
C LYS A 197 0.08 -24.61 -8.41
N GLY A 198 1.01 -25.10 -7.60
CA GLY A 198 2.17 -25.89 -8.05
C GLY A 198 1.97 -27.41 -7.96
N LEU A 199 0.81 -27.86 -7.47
CA LEU A 199 0.31 -29.25 -7.50
C LEU A 199 -0.80 -29.36 -8.56
#